data_AF-A0A0N1IE85-F1
#
_entry.id   AF-A0A0N1IE85-F1
#
_cell.length_a   1.000
_cell.length_b   1.000
_cell.length_c   1.000
_cell.angle_alpha   90.00
_cell.angle_beta   90.00
_cell.angle_gamma   90.00
#
_symmetry.space_group_name_H-M   'P 1'
#
loop_
_entity.id
_entity.type
_entity.pdbx_description
1 polymer ?
#
loop_
_entity_poly.entity_id
_entity_poly.type
_entity_poly.pdbx_seq_one_letter_code
_entity_poly.pdbx_strand_id
1 'polypeptide(L)'
;YLESLVLTRSCDPNLSLSENRIKALAEFFGRACKAGPWVPEPTRNAELKKKYPSLCAACRSSCSENDRYWGDGGALACLSEGAGDVMWSELNDVKAYFKV
;
A
#
# COMPACT_ATOMS: atom_id res chain seq x y z
N TYR A 1 7.27 -8.27 2.12
CA TYR A 1 7.51 -9.62 1.58
C TYR A 1 7.62 -9.60 0.06
N LEU A 2 6.82 -8.80 -0.67
CA LEU A 2 6.92 -8.68 -2.14
C LEU A 2 7.38 -7.29 -2.64
N GLU A 3 6.99 -6.22 -1.94
CA GLU A 3 7.54 -4.86 -2.14
C GLU A 3 9.08 -4.85 -2.16
N SER A 4 9.72 -5.64 -1.29
CA SER A 4 11.18 -5.76 -1.21
C SER A 4 11.85 -6.39 -2.44
N LEU A 5 11.09 -7.03 -3.33
CA LEU A 5 11.59 -7.63 -4.56
C LEU A 5 11.56 -6.66 -5.74
N VAL A 6 10.61 -5.71 -5.75
CA VAL A 6 10.43 -4.75 -6.85
C VAL A 6 11.07 -3.39 -6.57
N LEU A 7 11.23 -3.02 -5.31
CA LEU A 7 11.81 -1.73 -4.95
C LEU A 7 13.33 -1.74 -5.09
N THR A 8 13.85 -0.72 -5.78
CA THR A 8 15.26 -0.39 -5.74
C THR A 8 15.65 0.00 -4.31
N ARG A 9 16.73 -0.62 -3.80
CA ARG A 9 17.26 -0.28 -2.47
C ARG A 9 17.79 1.15 -2.51
N SER A 10 17.14 2.03 -1.78
CA SER A 10 17.54 3.42 -1.58
C SER A 10 17.62 3.69 -0.08
N CYS A 11 18.72 4.31 0.35
CA CYS A 11 18.98 4.61 1.76
C CYS A 11 19.34 6.10 1.87
N ASP A 12 18.36 6.92 2.22
CA ASP A 12 18.61 8.29 2.67
C ASP A 12 18.97 8.26 4.16
N PRO A 13 20.18 8.71 4.56
CA PRO A 13 20.62 8.68 5.95
C PRO A 13 19.80 9.59 6.86
N ASN A 14 19.03 10.53 6.32
CA ASN A 14 18.17 11.43 7.09
C ASN A 14 16.78 10.85 7.38
N LEU A 15 16.46 9.68 6.81
CA LEU A 15 15.15 9.03 6.95
C LEU A 15 15.27 7.71 7.71
N SER A 16 14.22 7.38 8.48
CA SER A 16 14.12 6.05 9.09
C SER A 16 14.06 4.96 8.02
N LEU A 17 14.41 3.72 8.37
CA LEU A 17 14.29 2.58 7.46
C LEU A 17 12.85 2.41 6.94
N SER A 18 11.86 2.57 7.83
CA SER A 18 10.44 2.48 7.47
C SER A 18 10.05 3.56 6.46
N GLU A 19 10.51 4.79 6.68
CA GLU A 19 10.22 5.90 5.77
C GLU A 19 10.96 5.79 4.44
N ASN A 20 12.20 5.31 4.42
CA ASN A 20 12.92 5.01 3.18
C ASN A 20 12.15 3.99 2.32
N ARG A 21 11.56 2.95 2.95
CA ARG A 21 10.70 1.98 2.25
C ARG A 21 9.42 2.61 1.72
N ILE A 22 8.75 3.44 2.52
CA ILE A 22 7.53 4.16 2.12
C ILE A 22 7.82 5.11 0.95
N LYS A 23 8.92 5.86 1.03
CA LYS A 23 9.39 6.75 -0.04
C LYS A 23 9.63 5.97 -1.34
N ALA A 24 10.37 4.86 -1.27
CA ALA A 24 10.64 4.02 -2.43
C ALA A 24 9.35 3.48 -3.07
N LEU A 25 8.35 3.08 -2.27
CA LEU A 25 7.04 2.67 -2.76
C LEU A 25 6.30 3.79 -3.47
N ALA A 26 6.28 4.97 -2.85
CA ALA A 26 5.62 6.15 -3.40
C ALA A 26 6.22 6.56 -4.75
N GLU A 27 7.55 6.51 -4.87
CA GLU A 27 8.29 6.84 -6.09
C GLU A 27 8.11 5.78 -7.19
N PHE A 28 8.09 4.49 -6.83
CA PHE A 28 7.96 3.41 -7.80
C PHE A 28 6.57 3.32 -8.44
N PHE A 29 5.50 3.39 -7.62
CA PHE A 29 4.14 3.19 -8.12
C PHE A 29 3.43 4.49 -8.52
N GLY A 30 3.77 5.63 -7.91
CA GLY A 30 3.16 6.93 -8.21
C GLY A 30 1.70 7.11 -7.78
N ARG A 31 0.80 6.14 -8.05
CA ARG A 31 -0.59 6.10 -7.58
C ARG A 31 -0.90 4.69 -7.08
N ALA A 32 -1.19 4.55 -5.79
CA ALA A 32 -1.46 3.26 -5.17
C ALA A 32 -2.50 3.36 -4.05
N CYS A 33 -2.94 2.21 -3.53
CA CYS A 33 -3.68 2.11 -2.29
C CYS A 33 -2.94 1.21 -1.29
N LYS A 34 -2.26 1.84 -0.33
CA LYS A 34 -1.64 1.20 0.83
C LYS A 34 -2.42 1.61 2.08
N ALA A 35 -3.63 1.08 2.22
CA ALA A 35 -4.48 1.37 3.36
C ALA A 35 -3.95 0.75 4.66
N GLY A 36 -4.46 1.22 5.81
CA GLY A 36 -4.06 0.72 7.14
C GLY A 36 -2.81 1.39 7.73
N PRO A 37 -2.29 0.90 8.87
CA PRO A 37 -1.14 1.50 9.53
C PRO A 37 0.17 1.21 8.77
N TRP A 38 0.96 2.26 8.50
CA TRP A 38 2.29 2.14 7.90
C TRP A 38 3.40 2.00 8.94
N VAL A 39 3.18 2.58 10.11
CA VAL A 39 4.05 2.52 11.28
C VAL A 39 3.17 2.40 12.55
N PRO A 40 3.70 1.84 13.65
CA PRO A 40 2.92 1.63 14.87
C PRO A 40 2.46 2.92 15.56
N GLU A 41 3.23 4.00 15.47
CA GLU A 41 2.90 5.26 16.14
C GLU A 41 1.87 6.07 15.31
N PRO A 42 0.67 6.37 15.85
CA PRO A 42 -0.42 6.97 15.07
C PRO A 42 -0.13 8.35 14.49
N THR A 43 0.57 9.21 15.23
CA THR A 43 0.88 10.58 14.82
C THR A 43 1.80 10.57 13.61
N ARG A 44 2.88 9.79 13.70
CA ARG A 44 3.86 9.57 12.63
C ARG A 44 3.24 8.89 11.44
N ASN A 45 2.34 7.94 11.65
CA ASN A 45 1.57 7.32 10.56
C ASN A 45 0.76 8.37 9.79
N ALA A 46 0.08 9.28 10.49
CA ALA A 46 -0.68 10.37 9.85
C ALA A 46 0.24 11.36 9.12
N GLU A 47 1.39 11.73 9.71
CA GLU A 47 2.40 12.58 9.07
C GLU A 47 2.95 11.95 7.78
N LEU A 48 3.29 10.66 7.82
CA LEU A 48 3.81 9.95 6.65
C LEU A 48 2.76 9.88 5.54
N LYS A 49 1.49 9.61 5.86
CA LYS A 49 0.39 9.62 4.89
C LYS A 49 0.20 10.98 4.23
N LYS A 50 0.34 12.05 5.01
CA LYS A 50 0.32 13.42 4.49
C LYS A 50 1.53 13.72 3.59
N LYS A 51 2.70 13.19 3.94
CA LYS A 51 3.96 13.36 3.20
C LYS A 51 3.99 12.56 1.88
N TYR A 52 3.36 11.39 1.84
CA TYR A 52 3.34 10.48 0.68
C TYR A 52 1.90 10.19 0.21
N PRO A 53 1.14 11.20 -0.25
CA PRO A 53 -0.28 11.05 -0.59
C PRO A 53 -0.53 10.12 -1.78
N SER A 54 0.47 9.92 -2.65
CA SER A 54 0.44 8.99 -3.78
C SER A 54 0.02 7.57 -3.39
N LEU A 55 0.44 7.12 -2.20
CA LEU A 55 0.13 5.78 -1.69
C LEU A 55 -1.31 5.62 -1.19
N CYS A 56 -2.08 6.71 -1.13
CA CYS A 56 -3.50 6.67 -0.80
C CYS A 56 -4.38 7.10 -1.98
N ALA A 57 -3.79 7.51 -3.11
CA ALA A 57 -4.51 8.13 -4.21
C ALA A 57 -5.42 7.16 -5.00
N ALA A 58 -5.21 5.85 -4.89
CA ALA A 58 -6.12 4.83 -5.43
C ALA A 58 -7.10 4.26 -4.39
N CYS A 59 -6.98 4.65 -3.12
CA CYS A 59 -7.89 4.16 -2.09
C CYS A 59 -9.31 4.72 -2.26
N ARG A 60 -10.30 4.02 -1.71
CA ARG A 60 -11.70 4.40 -1.88
C ARG A 60 -12.15 5.47 -0.90
N SER A 61 -11.59 5.48 0.32
CA SER A 61 -12.02 6.38 1.38
C SER A 61 -10.84 6.86 2.25
N SER A 62 -10.73 6.36 3.48
CA SER A 62 -9.90 6.91 4.54
C SER A 62 -8.43 6.52 4.45
N CYS A 63 -8.05 5.64 3.52
CA CYS A 63 -6.72 5.00 3.48
C CYS A 63 -6.33 4.41 4.85
N SER A 64 -7.32 4.05 5.69
CA SER A 64 -7.14 3.45 7.01
C SER A 64 -7.65 2.01 6.99
N GLU A 65 -7.71 1.37 8.16
CA GLU A 65 -8.25 0.00 8.28
C GLU A 65 -9.76 -0.07 7.92
N ASN A 66 -10.44 1.08 7.93
CA ASN A 66 -11.83 1.19 7.51
C ASN A 66 -11.99 1.44 6.00
N ASP A 67 -10.88 1.47 5.24
CA ASP A 67 -10.95 1.62 3.79
C ASP A 67 -11.45 0.33 3.15
N ARG A 68 -12.31 0.44 2.13
CA ARG A 68 -12.83 -0.72 1.38
C ARG A 68 -11.70 -1.55 0.76
N TYR A 69 -10.58 -0.91 0.42
CA TYR A 69 -9.44 -1.58 -0.19
C TYR A 69 -8.38 -2.04 0.82
N TRP A 70 -8.68 -2.02 2.12
CA TRP A 70 -7.78 -2.55 3.14
C TRP A 70 -7.88 -4.08 3.28
N GLY A 71 -6.75 -4.72 3.60
CA GLY A 71 -6.63 -6.16 3.75
C GLY A 71 -6.61 -6.92 2.43
N ASP A 72 -6.46 -8.25 2.50
CA ASP A 72 -6.26 -9.10 1.31
C ASP A 72 -7.46 -9.06 0.36
N GLY A 73 -8.67 -9.21 0.91
CA GLY A 73 -9.91 -9.10 0.14
C GLY A 73 -10.16 -7.70 -0.43
N GLY A 74 -9.78 -6.66 0.33
CA GLY A 74 -9.91 -5.27 -0.12
C GLY A 74 -8.96 -4.94 -1.27
N ALA A 75 -7.72 -5.44 -1.22
CA ALA A 75 -6.76 -5.26 -2.29
C ALA A 75 -7.20 -5.99 -3.58
N LEU A 76 -7.83 -7.16 -3.47
CA LEU A 76 -8.43 -7.87 -4.61
C LEU A 76 -9.61 -7.08 -5.21
N ALA A 77 -10.41 -6.43 -4.35
CA ALA A 77 -11.46 -5.52 -4.80
C ALA A 77 -10.89 -4.27 -5.51
N CYS A 78 -9.79 -3.70 -5.02
CA CYS A 78 -9.09 -2.58 -5.67
C CYS A 78 -8.70 -2.92 -7.12
N LEU A 79 -8.11 -4.11 -7.33
CA LEU A 79 -7.77 -4.61 -8.67
C LEU A 79 -9.03 -4.85 -9.51
N SER A 80 -10.03 -5.55 -8.96
CA SER A 80 -11.22 -5.97 -9.71
C SER A 80 -12.15 -4.81 -10.09
N GLU A 81 -12.14 -3.73 -9.30
CA GLU A 81 -12.88 -2.49 -9.57
C GLU A 81 -12.11 -1.53 -10.49
N GLY A 82 -10.89 -1.89 -10.92
CA GLY A 82 -10.06 -1.09 -11.83
C GLY A 82 -9.43 0.15 -11.19
N ALA A 83 -9.35 0.20 -9.86
CA ALA A 83 -8.72 1.30 -9.15
C ALA A 83 -7.17 1.22 -9.18
N GLY A 84 -6.62 0.03 -9.42
CA GLY A 84 -5.19 -0.20 -9.64
C GLY A 84 -4.93 -1.30 -10.66
N ASP A 85 -3.73 -1.30 -11.22
CA ASP A 85 -3.33 -2.20 -12.32
C ASP A 85 -2.73 -3.54 -11.82
N VAL A 86 -2.25 -3.56 -10.57
CA VAL A 86 -1.58 -4.72 -9.97
C VAL A 86 -1.87 -4.77 -8.47
N MET A 87 -1.93 -5.98 -7.93
CA MET A 87 -2.02 -6.24 -6.49
C MET A 87 -1.28 -7.53 -6.13
N TRP A 88 -0.98 -7.72 -4.84
CA TRP A 88 -0.36 -8.93 -4.33
C TRP A 88 -1.23 -9.55 -3.24
N SER A 89 -1.50 -10.85 -3.35
CA SER A 89 -2.30 -11.63 -2.41
C SER A 89 -1.80 -13.07 -2.36
N GLU A 90 -2.28 -13.84 -1.39
CA GLU A 90 -2.04 -15.26 -1.33
C GLU A 90 -2.86 -16.00 -2.39
N LEU A 91 -2.32 -17.12 -2.90
CA LEU A 91 -2.98 -17.90 -3.95
C LEU A 91 -4.39 -18.34 -3.56
N ASN A 92 -4.60 -18.71 -2.30
CA ASN A 92 -5.89 -19.18 -1.81
C ASN A 92 -6.94 -18.06 -1.81
N ASP A 93 -6.57 -16.83 -1.46
CA ASP A 93 -7.46 -15.68 -1.47
C ASP A 93 -7.87 -15.30 -2.89
N VAL A 94 -6.92 -15.32 -3.84
CA VAL A 94 -7.19 -15.10 -5.26
C VAL A 94 -8.18 -16.12 -5.79
N LYS A 95 -7.95 -17.41 -5.53
CA LYS A 95 -8.85 -18.50 -5.95
C LYS A 95 -10.25 -18.36 -5.36
N ALA A 96 -10.33 -18.08 -4.06
CA ALA A 96 -11.60 -17.87 -3.38
C ALA A 96 -12.37 -16.67 -3.94
N TYR A 97 -11.66 -15.56 -4.21
CA TYR A 97 -12.26 -14.32 -4.71
C TYR A 97 -12.78 -14.47 -6.15
N PHE A 98 -11.95 -14.99 -7.06
CA PHE A 98 -12.31 -15.15 -8.48
C PHE A 98 -13.06 -16.45 -8.79
N LYS A 99 -13.21 -17.35 -7.81
CA LYS A 99 -13.85 -18.66 -7.96
C LYS A 99 -13.19 -19.52 -9.05
N VAL A 100 -11.85 -19.59 -9.00
CA VAL A 100 -10.97 -20.33 -9.94
C VAL A 100 -10.10 -21.37 -9.24
#